data_AF-A0A1C5EGI5-F1
#
_entry.id   AF-A0A1C5EGI5-F1
#
_cell.length_a   1.000
_cell.length_b   1.000
_cell.length_c   1.000
_cell.angle_alpha   90.00
_cell.angle_beta   90.00
_cell.angle_gamma   90.00
#
_symmetry.space_group_name_H-M   'P 1'
#
loop_
_entity.id
_entity.type
_entity.pdbx_description
1 polymer ?
#
loop_
_entity_poly.entity_id
_entity_poly.type
_entity_poly.pdbx_seq_one_letter_code
_entity_poly.pdbx_strand_id
1 'polypeptide(L)'
;MVFAGTSPGGRRPASTLVWVIPPAAMALCAALAVAVVPADARAAVIWCGVVATLAVALAAVEAMRRGLLITMLRTRFTAQEAGLRQRLVDQEKAIRRLTQDVLPLAVARLQRGAGVHESVKDIDHVPGIDPDFDAAHGQLLRWVLETVRTEEDLRDAAQRAFVNIARRVQAIVHQQAHDVREMEDKHGADPDVFEDLLHLDHGNALIGRLADSIAVLGGSRPGRQWQKEVPLFNVCRGAMSRILEYERVDLHSVADVAIVGPSVEPLIHALAELLDNATRYSPPKTRVHLTAIEVQSGIAIEIEDAGVGLSEEARRRTDAVLIQAATGLDLNDLGETPRLGLAVVGRLAARYRFQISLRPSAYGGVRAVLVVPQDIVCPTPAPGGMIARAAKLPPPKPIKRATPLPSPTRARTGPVPSDRPGPGFRQNGAGLPQRHRRMPMVTPARPPFSVDSAPPAAPAAPHEPVRRPVQPGIWLDAFTKGLNGEPIPVADAVEDAPGPPAVPDPRRAPDTPDVQTAPSTPSTPNPPNAQNTSSDKDE
;
A
#
# COMPACT_ATOMS: atom_id res chain seq x y z
N MET A 1 5.89 8.50 -45.65
CA MET A 1 5.38 9.06 -46.92
C MET A 1 4.23 10.00 -46.60
N VAL A 2 4.52 11.29 -46.48
CA VAL A 2 3.51 12.36 -46.33
C VAL A 2 3.98 13.47 -47.27
N PHE A 3 3.04 13.95 -48.10
CA PHE A 3 3.28 14.82 -49.25
C PHE A 3 4.12 16.04 -48.90
N ALA A 4 5.21 16.21 -49.66
CA ALA A 4 5.98 17.44 -49.73
C ALA A 4 5.04 18.57 -50.18
N GLY A 5 4.65 19.42 -49.23
CA GLY A 5 3.90 20.63 -49.48
C GLY A 5 4.66 21.50 -50.47
N THR A 6 4.06 21.67 -51.64
CA THR A 6 4.46 22.61 -52.67
C THR A 6 4.83 23.96 -52.07
N SER A 7 6.10 24.33 -52.25
CA SER A 7 6.61 25.67 -52.01
C SER A 7 5.63 26.70 -52.57
N PRO A 8 5.20 27.72 -51.81
CA PRO A 8 4.40 28.80 -52.37
C PRO A 8 5.35 29.60 -53.26
N GLY A 9 5.43 29.18 -54.53
CA GLY A 9 6.19 29.86 -55.56
C GLY A 9 5.83 31.33 -55.48
N GLY A 10 6.83 32.15 -55.14
CA GLY A 10 6.72 33.59 -55.06
C GLY A 10 6.17 34.10 -56.37
N ARG A 11 4.85 34.27 -56.45
CA ARG A 11 4.24 35.12 -57.45
C ARG A 11 4.78 36.49 -57.13
N ARG A 12 5.85 36.85 -57.84
CA ARG A 12 6.34 38.23 -57.94
C ARG A 12 5.10 39.10 -58.06
N PRO A 13 4.99 40.19 -57.27
CA PRO A 13 3.83 41.06 -57.37
C PRO A 13 3.65 41.36 -58.85
N ALA A 14 2.50 40.98 -59.41
CA ALA A 14 2.22 41.21 -60.81
C ALA A 14 2.52 42.69 -61.03
N SER A 15 3.58 42.97 -61.80
CA SER A 15 4.09 44.33 -61.96
C SER A 15 2.90 45.19 -62.32
N THR A 16 2.74 46.34 -61.70
CA THR A 16 1.63 47.29 -61.93
C THR A 16 1.34 47.51 -63.41
N LEU A 17 2.37 47.34 -64.25
CA LEU A 17 2.31 47.22 -65.72
C LEU A 17 1.26 46.24 -66.28
N VAL A 18 0.96 45.11 -65.64
CA VAL A 18 -0.02 44.11 -66.13
C VAL A 18 -1.43 44.69 -66.18
N TRP A 19 -1.77 45.60 -65.27
CA TRP A 19 -3.08 46.25 -65.22
C TRP A 19 -3.23 47.40 -66.22
N VAL A 20 -2.14 47.83 -66.87
CA VAL A 20 -2.16 48.84 -67.95
C VAL A 20 -2.45 48.19 -69.32
N ILE A 21 -2.24 46.86 -69.43
CA ILE A 21 -2.46 46.11 -70.69
C ILE A 21 -3.93 46.13 -71.15
N PRO A 22 -4.94 45.86 -70.29
CA PRO A 22 -6.35 45.88 -70.72
C PRO A 22 -6.85 47.24 -71.24
N PRO A 23 -6.61 48.39 -70.57
CA PRO A 23 -7.04 49.68 -71.11
C PRO A 23 -6.25 50.09 -72.35
N ALA A 24 -4.95 49.76 -72.45
CA ALA A 24 -4.15 50.01 -73.65
C ALA A 24 -4.64 49.18 -74.86
N ALA A 25 -4.97 47.91 -74.64
CA ALA A 25 -5.54 47.05 -75.68
C ALA A 25 -6.94 47.54 -76.10
N MET A 26 -7.77 47.98 -75.15
CA MET A 26 -9.09 48.57 -75.45
C MET A 26 -8.96 49.87 -76.27
N ALA A 27 -8.03 50.74 -75.91
CA ALA A 27 -7.74 51.97 -76.65
C ALA A 27 -7.26 51.68 -78.08
N LEU A 28 -6.40 50.67 -78.26
CA LEU A 28 -5.92 50.23 -79.57
C LEU A 28 -7.07 49.66 -80.42
N CYS A 29 -7.93 48.82 -79.85
CA CYS A 29 -9.11 48.30 -80.54
C CYS A 29 -10.09 49.42 -80.94
N ALA A 30 -10.31 50.41 -80.08
CA ALA A 30 -11.13 51.57 -80.38
C ALA A 30 -10.53 52.40 -81.53
N ALA A 31 -9.21 52.64 -81.52
CA ALA A 31 -8.52 53.36 -82.60
C ALA A 31 -8.60 52.63 -83.95
N LEU A 32 -8.43 51.30 -83.95
CA LEU A 32 -8.60 50.47 -85.15
C LEU A 32 -10.05 50.49 -85.65
N ALA A 33 -11.04 50.44 -84.75
CA ALA A 33 -12.45 50.51 -85.14
C ALA A 33 -12.80 51.86 -85.82
N VAL A 34 -12.27 52.98 -85.33
CA VAL A 34 -12.46 54.30 -85.95
C VAL A 34 -11.87 54.37 -87.36
N ALA A 35 -10.77 53.66 -87.62
CA ALA A 35 -10.11 53.65 -88.94
C ALA A 35 -10.92 52.93 -90.04
N VAL A 36 -11.79 51.97 -89.65
CA VAL A 36 -12.55 51.11 -90.59
C VAL A 36 -13.98 51.62 -90.85
N VAL A 37 -14.47 52.58 -90.06
CA VAL A 37 -15.88 53.03 -90.07
C VAL A 37 -16.10 54.27 -90.99
N PRO A 38 -17.27 54.37 -91.69
CA PRO A 38 -17.63 55.51 -92.54
C PRO A 38 -17.66 56.85 -91.79
N ALA A 39 -17.42 57.96 -92.48
CA ALA A 39 -17.29 59.29 -91.87
C ALA A 39 -18.46 59.68 -90.95
N ASP A 40 -19.68 59.31 -91.33
CA ASP A 40 -20.93 59.64 -90.62
C ASP A 40 -21.05 58.93 -89.26
N ALA A 41 -20.35 57.81 -89.06
CA ALA A 41 -20.41 57.01 -87.83
C ALA A 41 -19.17 57.14 -86.94
N ARG A 42 -18.12 57.86 -87.37
CA ARG A 42 -16.86 58.01 -86.62
C ARG A 42 -17.06 58.67 -85.25
N ALA A 43 -17.90 59.70 -85.17
CA ALA A 43 -18.14 60.41 -83.91
C ALA A 43 -18.75 59.49 -82.84
N ALA A 44 -19.72 58.64 -83.21
CA ALA A 44 -20.34 57.69 -82.29
C ALA A 44 -19.35 56.62 -81.81
N VAL A 45 -18.54 56.07 -82.73
CA VAL A 45 -17.54 55.04 -82.41
C VAL A 45 -16.42 55.60 -81.51
N ILE A 46 -16.01 56.86 -81.71
CA ILE A 46 -15.05 57.54 -80.82
C ILE A 46 -15.61 57.65 -79.40
N TRP A 47 -16.84 58.14 -79.24
CA TRP A 47 -17.45 58.26 -77.90
C TRP A 47 -17.62 56.90 -77.21
N CYS A 48 -18.10 55.88 -77.92
CA CYS A 48 -18.20 54.52 -77.36
C CYS A 48 -16.82 53.96 -76.99
N GLY A 49 -15.80 54.16 -77.81
CA GLY A 49 -14.43 53.72 -77.55
C GLY A 49 -13.80 54.40 -76.33
N VAL A 50 -14.01 55.71 -76.17
CA VAL A 50 -13.54 56.48 -75.00
C VAL A 50 -14.22 55.98 -73.72
N VAL A 51 -15.54 55.82 -73.73
CA VAL A 51 -16.30 55.33 -72.55
C VAL A 51 -15.88 53.90 -72.18
N ALA A 52 -15.73 53.01 -73.17
CA ALA A 52 -15.28 51.64 -72.93
C ALA A 52 -13.86 51.59 -72.36
N THR A 53 -12.93 52.39 -72.89
CA THR A 53 -11.55 52.48 -72.40
C THR A 53 -11.50 53.01 -70.97
N LEU A 54 -12.31 54.03 -70.65
CA LEU A 54 -12.40 54.60 -69.30
C LEU A 54 -12.99 53.60 -68.29
N ALA A 55 -14.04 52.87 -68.67
CA ALA A 55 -14.62 51.82 -67.84
C ALA A 55 -13.61 50.70 -67.54
N VAL A 56 -12.85 50.25 -68.54
CA VAL A 56 -11.78 49.25 -68.37
C VAL A 56 -10.65 49.79 -67.49
N ALA A 57 -10.26 51.05 -67.65
CA ALA A 57 -9.23 51.67 -66.81
C ALA A 57 -9.66 51.77 -65.34
N LEU A 58 -10.92 52.17 -65.05
CA LEU A 58 -11.46 52.19 -63.69
C LEU A 58 -11.51 50.80 -63.06
N ALA A 59 -11.97 49.79 -63.81
CA ALA A 59 -11.98 48.41 -63.34
C ALA A 59 -10.55 47.89 -63.04
N ALA A 60 -9.57 48.25 -63.88
CA ALA A 60 -8.16 47.90 -63.66
C ALA A 60 -7.57 48.57 -62.41
N VAL A 61 -7.89 49.84 -62.15
CA VAL A 61 -7.46 50.56 -60.93
C VAL A 61 -8.07 49.94 -59.68
N GLU A 62 -9.37 49.61 -59.70
CA GLU A 62 -10.05 48.99 -58.57
C GLU A 62 -9.52 47.56 -58.31
N ALA A 63 -9.27 46.78 -59.36
CA ALA A 63 -8.64 45.48 -59.25
C ALA A 63 -7.21 45.57 -58.67
N MET A 64 -6.43 46.57 -59.07
CA MET A 64 -5.11 46.85 -58.50
C MET A 64 -5.20 47.23 -57.02
N ARG A 65 -6.12 48.13 -56.63
CA ARG A 65 -6.35 48.51 -55.23
C ARG A 65 -6.72 47.30 -54.36
N ARG A 66 -7.67 46.49 -54.82
CA ARG A 66 -8.07 45.24 -54.12
C ARG A 66 -6.91 44.26 -54.04
N GLY A 67 -6.12 44.12 -55.11
CA GLY A 67 -4.92 43.29 -55.13
C GLY A 67 -3.91 43.70 -54.07
N LEU A 68 -3.60 44.99 -53.96
CA LEU A 68 -2.71 45.53 -52.93
C LEU A 68 -3.25 45.28 -51.52
N LEU A 69 -4.53 45.55 -51.27
CA LEU A 69 -5.17 45.29 -49.97
C LEU A 69 -5.10 43.81 -49.59
N ILE A 70 -5.41 42.90 -50.52
CA ILE A 70 -5.32 41.44 -50.29
C ILE A 70 -3.89 41.04 -49.96
N THR A 71 -2.89 41.58 -50.66
CA THR A 71 -1.48 41.27 -50.35
C THR A 71 -1.06 41.78 -48.97
N MET A 72 -1.45 42.99 -48.58
CA MET A 72 -1.17 43.54 -47.25
C MET A 72 -1.86 42.73 -46.13
N LEU A 73 -3.12 42.31 -46.35
CA LEU A 73 -3.82 41.46 -45.39
C LEU A 73 -3.13 40.10 -45.28
N ARG A 74 -2.78 39.47 -46.40
CA ARG A 74 -2.06 38.19 -46.41
C ARG A 74 -0.74 38.28 -45.68
N THR A 75 0.07 39.31 -45.90
CA THR A 75 1.37 39.45 -45.21
C THR A 75 1.19 39.64 -43.71
N ARG A 76 0.19 40.41 -43.27
CA ARG A 76 -0.16 40.56 -41.85
C ARG A 76 -0.62 39.23 -41.24
N PHE A 77 -1.52 38.51 -41.90
CA PHE A 77 -1.98 37.20 -41.43
C PHE A 77 -0.84 36.19 -41.35
N THR A 78 0.04 36.12 -42.35
CA THR A 78 1.20 35.21 -42.30
C THR A 78 2.18 35.59 -41.19
N ALA A 79 2.38 36.88 -40.92
CA ALA A 79 3.25 37.33 -39.84
C ALA A 79 2.67 37.00 -38.46
N GLN A 80 1.36 37.21 -38.27
CA GLN A 80 0.65 36.83 -37.05
C GLN A 80 0.67 35.31 -36.84
N GLU A 81 0.39 34.54 -37.88
CA GLU A 81 0.39 33.07 -37.83
C GLU A 81 1.80 32.53 -37.53
N ALA A 82 2.85 33.10 -38.13
CA ALA A 82 4.23 32.76 -37.81
C ALA A 82 4.59 33.09 -36.35
N GLY A 83 4.15 34.24 -35.83
CA GLY A 83 4.35 34.63 -34.44
C GLY A 83 3.65 33.69 -33.45
N LEU A 84 2.41 33.29 -33.73
CA LEU A 84 1.67 32.32 -32.89
C LEU A 84 2.31 30.93 -32.94
N ARG A 85 2.71 30.45 -34.12
CA ARG A 85 3.43 29.18 -34.26
C ARG A 85 4.73 29.19 -33.48
N GLN A 86 5.49 30.28 -33.52
CA GLN A 86 6.73 30.41 -32.78
C GLN A 86 6.50 30.34 -31.26
N ARG A 87 5.48 31.05 -30.75
CA ARG A 87 5.10 30.97 -29.33
C ARG A 87 4.73 29.56 -28.89
N LEU A 88 3.97 28.82 -29.70
CA LEU A 88 3.64 27.42 -29.41
C LEU A 88 4.88 26.53 -29.35
N VAL A 89 5.81 26.70 -30.29
CA VAL A 89 7.08 25.95 -30.30
C VAL A 89 7.92 26.27 -29.06
N ASP A 90 7.97 27.53 -28.64
CA ASP A 90 8.75 27.93 -27.47
C ASP A 90 8.09 27.46 -26.16
N GLN A 91 6.74 27.45 -26.07
CA GLN A 91 5.99 26.82 -24.98
C GLN A 91 6.21 25.30 -24.92
N GLU A 92 6.19 24.59 -26.06
CA GLU A 92 6.43 23.14 -26.09
C GLU A 92 7.83 22.81 -25.58
N LYS A 93 8.86 23.57 -26.00
CA LYS A 93 10.22 23.41 -25.50
C LYS A 93 10.30 23.65 -24.00
N ALA A 94 9.58 24.64 -23.48
CA ALA A 94 9.55 24.94 -22.06
C ALA A 94 8.94 23.81 -21.24
N ILE A 95 7.80 23.27 -21.68
CA ILE A 95 7.14 22.12 -21.03
C ILE A 95 8.06 20.92 -21.07
N ARG A 96 8.67 20.64 -22.22
CA ARG A 96 9.59 19.50 -22.36
C ARG A 96 10.78 19.62 -21.41
N ARG A 97 11.42 20.79 -21.32
CA ARG A 97 12.51 21.05 -20.36
C ARG A 97 12.03 20.92 -18.92
N LEU A 98 10.83 21.43 -18.61
CA LEU A 98 10.23 21.32 -17.28
C LEU A 98 10.09 19.84 -16.87
N THR A 99 9.51 19.02 -17.75
CA THR A 99 9.24 17.61 -17.46
C THR A 99 10.48 16.72 -17.50
N GLN A 100 11.40 16.94 -18.45
CA GLN A 100 12.54 16.04 -18.68
C GLN A 100 13.76 16.38 -17.84
N ASP A 101 13.99 17.66 -17.56
CA ASP A 101 15.24 18.10 -16.92
C ASP A 101 14.97 18.66 -15.51
N VAL A 102 14.04 19.60 -15.43
CA VAL A 102 13.85 20.44 -14.23
C VAL A 102 13.14 19.69 -13.11
N LEU A 103 11.99 19.09 -13.40
CA LEU A 103 11.16 18.42 -12.39
C LEU A 103 11.88 17.24 -11.74
N PRO A 104 12.53 16.31 -12.49
CA PRO A 104 13.28 15.22 -11.86
C PRO A 104 14.41 15.72 -10.95
N LEU A 105 15.10 16.79 -11.36
CA LEU A 105 16.20 17.38 -10.60
C LEU A 105 15.69 18.10 -9.34
N ALA A 106 14.56 18.80 -9.43
CA ALA A 106 13.91 19.45 -8.30
C ALA A 106 13.41 18.42 -7.26
N VAL A 107 12.76 17.35 -7.72
CA VAL A 107 12.32 16.24 -6.85
C VAL A 107 13.53 15.54 -6.21
N ALA A 108 14.61 15.28 -6.95
CA ALA A 108 15.82 14.68 -6.39
C ALA A 108 16.56 15.60 -5.39
N ARG A 109 16.37 16.92 -5.45
CA ARG A 109 16.86 17.87 -4.44
C ARG A 109 15.98 17.86 -3.20
N LEU A 110 14.65 17.86 -3.38
CA LEU A 110 13.66 17.75 -2.31
C LEU A 110 13.90 16.48 -1.47
N GLN A 111 14.08 15.33 -2.15
CA GLN A 111 14.40 14.04 -1.52
C GLN A 111 15.73 14.04 -0.74
N ARG A 112 16.65 14.95 -1.06
CA ARG A 112 17.91 15.15 -0.31
C ARG A 112 17.79 16.15 0.84
N GLY A 113 16.60 16.68 1.09
CA GLY A 113 16.29 17.59 2.20
C GLY A 113 16.35 19.08 1.85
N ALA A 114 16.44 19.46 0.57
CA ALA A 114 16.34 20.87 0.17
C ALA A 114 14.90 21.39 0.36
N GLY A 115 14.74 22.66 0.71
CA GLY A 115 13.41 23.27 0.79
C GLY A 115 12.74 23.40 -0.58
N VAL A 116 11.40 23.42 -0.63
CA VAL A 116 10.64 23.64 -1.89
C VAL A 116 11.08 24.93 -2.56
N HIS A 117 11.23 26.02 -1.80
CA HIS A 117 11.67 27.31 -2.33
C HIS A 117 13.10 27.28 -2.88
N GLU A 118 14.01 26.57 -2.21
CA GLU A 118 15.41 26.43 -2.66
C GLU A 118 15.48 25.59 -3.94
N SER A 119 14.67 24.54 -4.02
CA SER A 119 14.57 23.67 -5.20
C SER A 119 14.04 24.41 -6.42
N VAL A 120 13.24 25.46 -6.23
CA VAL A 120 12.67 26.30 -7.30
C VAL A 120 13.56 27.49 -7.67
N LYS A 121 14.31 28.05 -6.73
CA LYS A 121 15.12 29.27 -6.94
C LYS A 121 16.20 29.15 -8.02
N ASP A 122 16.77 27.96 -8.19
CA ASP A 122 17.85 27.70 -9.17
C ASP A 122 17.33 27.35 -10.57
N ILE A 123 16.01 27.32 -10.77
CA ILE A 123 15.42 26.91 -12.03
C ILE A 123 15.14 28.16 -12.85
N ASP A 124 16.07 28.45 -13.76
CA ASP A 124 16.08 29.63 -14.62
C ASP A 124 14.73 29.87 -15.32
N HIS A 125 14.27 31.12 -15.25
CA HIS A 125 13.26 31.69 -16.15
C HIS A 125 13.66 31.41 -17.60
N VAL A 126 12.75 30.89 -18.42
CA VAL A 126 13.05 30.63 -19.83
C VAL A 126 12.84 31.95 -20.60
N PRO A 127 13.90 32.59 -21.12
CA PRO A 127 13.75 33.86 -21.82
C PRO A 127 12.95 33.68 -23.12
N GLY A 128 11.99 34.57 -23.37
CA GLY A 128 11.16 34.58 -24.58
C GLY A 128 9.77 33.97 -24.44
N ILE A 129 9.41 33.52 -23.24
CA ILE A 129 8.07 33.00 -22.93
C ILE A 129 7.16 34.13 -22.43
N ASP A 130 5.86 33.98 -22.69
CA ASP A 130 4.83 34.83 -22.14
C ASP A 130 4.88 34.85 -20.58
N PRO A 131 4.88 36.02 -19.93
CA PRO A 131 5.01 36.12 -18.48
C PRO A 131 3.94 35.35 -17.69
N ASP A 132 2.70 35.29 -18.21
CA ASP A 132 1.61 34.58 -17.54
C ASP A 132 1.84 33.07 -17.59
N PHE A 133 2.38 32.58 -18.72
CA PHE A 133 2.74 31.18 -18.87
C PHE A 133 3.91 30.79 -17.96
N ASP A 134 4.94 31.63 -17.84
CA ASP A 134 6.07 31.38 -16.94
C ASP A 134 5.63 31.36 -15.47
N ALA A 135 4.75 32.29 -15.08
CA ALA A 135 4.15 32.30 -13.75
C ALA A 135 3.32 31.04 -13.46
N ALA A 136 2.56 30.54 -14.45
CA ALA A 136 1.81 29.29 -14.34
C ALA A 136 2.74 28.07 -14.22
N HIS A 137 3.86 28.04 -14.96
CA HIS A 137 4.90 27.02 -14.86
C HIS A 137 5.53 26.98 -13.46
N GLY A 138 5.91 28.14 -12.92
CA GLY A 138 6.47 28.23 -11.56
C GLY A 138 5.45 27.86 -10.47
N GLN A 139 4.16 28.09 -10.70
CA GLN A 139 3.08 27.62 -9.81
C GLN A 139 2.91 26.10 -9.87
N LEU A 140 2.85 25.53 -11.07
CA LEU A 140 2.75 24.07 -11.26
C LEU A 140 3.91 23.35 -10.58
N LEU A 141 5.15 23.82 -10.79
CA LEU A 141 6.33 23.22 -10.17
C LEU A 141 6.25 23.26 -8.63
N ARG A 142 5.89 24.42 -8.06
CA ARG A 142 5.71 24.56 -6.60
C ARG A 142 4.63 23.61 -6.08
N TRP A 143 3.49 23.52 -6.76
CA TRP A 143 2.40 22.63 -6.37
C TRP A 143 2.82 21.15 -6.41
N VAL A 144 3.53 20.72 -7.46
CA VAL A 144 4.04 19.34 -7.55
C VAL A 144 5.03 19.07 -6.41
N LEU A 145 5.97 19.98 -6.15
CA LEU A 145 6.96 19.81 -5.07
C LEU A 145 6.30 19.78 -3.69
N GLU A 146 5.30 20.63 -3.44
CA GLU A 146 4.52 20.62 -2.20
C GLU A 146 3.73 19.32 -2.02
N THR A 147 3.18 18.79 -3.11
CA THR A 147 2.46 17.51 -3.10
C THR A 147 3.41 16.36 -2.78
N VAL A 148 4.58 16.31 -3.44
CA VAL A 148 5.61 15.31 -3.16
C VAL A 148 6.09 15.43 -1.71
N ARG A 149 6.29 16.65 -1.20
CA ARG A 149 6.70 16.88 0.19
C ARG A 149 5.65 16.37 1.18
N THR A 150 4.38 16.68 0.94
CA THR A 150 3.27 16.21 1.78
C THR A 150 3.21 14.70 1.81
N GLU A 151 3.41 14.04 0.66
CA GLU A 151 3.43 12.59 0.56
C GLU A 151 4.62 11.98 1.33
N GLU A 152 5.81 12.58 1.23
CA GLU A 152 6.98 12.19 2.02
C GLU A 152 6.74 12.36 3.53
N ASP A 153 6.18 13.49 3.95
CA ASP A 153 5.89 13.78 5.37
C ASP A 153 4.83 12.81 5.93
N LEU A 154 3.81 12.46 5.14
CA LEU A 154 2.82 11.43 5.48
C LEU A 154 3.46 10.05 5.64
N ARG A 155 4.34 9.68 4.70
CA ARG A 155 5.07 8.40 4.75
C ARG A 155 5.94 8.32 5.99
N ASP A 156 6.68 9.38 6.33
CA ASP A 156 7.52 9.44 7.52
C ASP A 156 6.68 9.41 8.81
N ALA A 157 5.55 10.13 8.84
CA ALA A 157 4.62 10.13 9.97
C ALA A 157 4.04 8.72 10.21
N ALA A 158 3.66 8.02 9.15
CA ALA A 158 3.15 6.67 9.23
C ALA A 158 4.23 5.69 9.71
N GLN A 159 5.46 5.77 9.21
CA GLN A 159 6.60 4.97 9.71
C GLN A 159 6.84 5.20 11.22
N ARG A 160 6.83 6.46 11.67
CA ARG A 160 6.95 6.81 13.09
C ARG A 160 5.80 6.23 13.92
N ALA A 161 4.57 6.27 13.41
CA ALA A 161 3.41 5.68 14.06
C ALA A 161 3.57 4.16 14.26
N PHE A 162 4.04 3.43 13.24
CA PHE A 162 4.29 1.98 13.36
C PHE A 162 5.34 1.65 14.42
N VAL A 163 6.46 2.38 14.46
CA VAL A 163 7.48 2.19 15.51
C VAL A 163 6.90 2.44 16.89
N ASN A 164 6.09 3.50 17.05
CA ASN A 164 5.46 3.82 18.33
C ASN A 164 4.44 2.75 18.76
N ILE A 165 3.63 2.25 17.83
CA ILE A 165 2.68 1.15 18.08
C ILE A 165 3.45 -0.11 18.49
N ALA A 166 4.48 -0.50 17.72
CA ALA A 166 5.30 -1.66 18.04
C ALA A 166 5.91 -1.56 19.44
N ARG A 167 6.48 -0.41 19.80
CA ARG A 167 7.07 -0.20 21.13
C ARG A 167 6.04 -0.33 22.26
N ARG A 168 4.82 0.15 22.04
CA ARG A 168 3.71 0.00 23.01
C ARG A 168 3.30 -1.46 23.17
N VAL A 169 3.16 -2.19 22.06
CA VAL A 169 2.85 -3.63 22.09
C VAL A 169 3.98 -4.40 22.79
N GLN A 170 5.25 -4.08 22.50
CA GLN A 170 6.40 -4.67 23.20
C GLN A 170 6.35 -4.41 24.71
N ALA A 171 6.00 -3.20 25.15
CA ALA A 171 5.88 -2.89 26.57
C ALA A 171 4.79 -3.73 27.25
N ILE A 172 3.63 -3.90 26.59
CA ILE A 172 2.54 -4.74 27.09
C ILE A 172 2.97 -6.20 27.17
N VAL A 173 3.61 -6.72 26.12
CA VAL A 173 4.14 -8.10 26.07
C VAL A 173 5.17 -8.35 27.17
N HIS A 174 6.05 -7.38 27.41
CA HIS A 174 7.03 -7.48 28.50
C HIS A 174 6.37 -7.53 29.87
N GLN A 175 5.32 -6.72 30.09
CA GLN A 175 4.54 -6.77 31.33
C GLN A 175 3.82 -8.11 31.47
N GLN A 176 3.14 -8.59 30.41
CA GLN A 176 2.48 -9.90 30.41
C GLN A 176 3.46 -11.04 30.69
N ALA A 177 4.67 -11.00 30.14
CA ALA A 177 5.70 -12.00 30.42
C ALA A 177 6.14 -11.97 31.90
N HIS A 178 6.15 -10.80 32.52
CA HIS A 178 6.44 -10.66 33.94
C HIS A 178 5.30 -11.27 34.77
N ASP A 179 4.05 -10.94 34.44
CA ASP A 179 2.87 -11.42 35.17
C ASP A 179 2.73 -12.96 35.06
N VAL A 180 2.97 -13.53 33.86
CA VAL A 180 2.97 -14.99 33.66
C VAL A 180 4.06 -15.67 34.50
N ARG A 181 5.26 -15.09 34.57
CA ARG A 181 6.34 -15.62 35.44
C ARG A 181 6.00 -15.53 36.92
N GLU A 182 5.35 -14.45 37.36
CA GLU A 182 4.88 -14.34 38.74
C GLU A 182 3.80 -15.38 39.08
N MET A 183 2.93 -15.71 38.13
CA MET A 183 1.95 -16.79 38.30
C MET A 183 2.62 -18.17 38.30
N GLU A 184 3.64 -18.39 37.48
CA GLU A 184 4.46 -19.61 37.48
C GLU A 184 5.14 -19.81 38.84
N ASP A 185 5.76 -18.75 39.39
CA ASP A 185 6.41 -18.81 40.69
C ASP A 185 5.42 -19.14 41.83
N LYS A 186 4.17 -18.66 41.74
CA LYS A 186 3.12 -18.88 42.76
C LYS A 186 2.40 -20.22 42.61
N HIS A 187 2.16 -20.67 41.38
CA HIS A 187 1.21 -21.75 41.08
C HIS A 187 1.79 -22.88 40.22
N GLY A 188 3.03 -22.79 39.75
CA GLY A 188 3.66 -23.76 38.84
C GLY A 188 3.89 -25.16 39.42
N ALA A 189 3.59 -25.38 40.70
CA ALA A 189 3.56 -26.72 41.29
C ALA A 189 2.34 -27.54 40.87
N ASP A 190 1.27 -26.89 40.39
CA ASP A 190 0.07 -27.54 39.86
C ASP A 190 0.25 -27.83 38.36
N PRO A 191 0.27 -29.11 37.91
CA PRO A 191 0.50 -29.46 36.52
C PRO A 191 -0.49 -28.85 35.53
N ASP A 192 -1.77 -28.74 35.91
CA ASP A 192 -2.81 -28.23 35.01
C ASP A 192 -2.63 -26.70 34.80
N VAL A 193 -2.29 -25.97 35.86
CA VAL A 193 -1.99 -24.54 35.78
C VAL A 193 -0.69 -24.29 35.01
N PHE A 194 0.31 -25.15 35.19
CA PHE A 194 1.57 -25.05 34.47
C PHE A 194 1.39 -25.22 32.95
N GLU A 195 0.56 -26.16 32.51
CA GLU A 195 0.23 -26.33 31.09
C GLU A 195 -0.42 -25.06 30.51
N ASP A 196 -1.40 -24.48 31.20
CA ASP A 196 -2.05 -23.23 30.79
C ASP A 196 -1.07 -22.05 30.76
N LEU A 197 -0.15 -21.96 31.73
CA LEU A 197 0.89 -20.93 31.79
C LEU A 197 1.87 -21.04 30.61
N LEU A 198 2.27 -22.25 30.23
CA LEU A 198 3.11 -22.48 29.05
C LEU A 198 2.41 -22.02 27.77
N HIS A 199 1.10 -22.27 27.64
CA HIS A 199 0.31 -21.76 26.52
C HIS A 199 0.27 -20.23 26.49
N LEU A 200 0.14 -19.57 27.64
CA LEU A 200 0.14 -18.11 27.74
C LEU A 200 1.51 -17.49 27.41
N ASP A 201 2.60 -18.05 27.95
CA ASP A 201 3.95 -17.58 27.63
C ASP A 201 4.24 -17.68 26.13
N HIS A 202 3.81 -18.77 25.50
CA HIS A 202 3.96 -18.96 24.07
C HIS A 202 3.15 -17.94 23.25
N GLY A 203 1.90 -17.69 23.62
CA GLY A 203 1.07 -16.65 23.01
C GLY A 203 1.71 -15.27 23.14
N ASN A 204 2.28 -14.97 24.30
CA ASN A 204 2.97 -13.72 24.57
C ASN A 204 4.25 -13.56 23.72
N ALA A 205 5.03 -14.63 23.56
CA ALA A 205 6.18 -14.65 22.65
C ALA A 205 5.77 -14.39 21.19
N LEU A 206 4.62 -14.92 20.75
CA LEU A 206 4.09 -14.68 19.41
C LEU A 206 3.68 -13.21 19.19
N ILE A 207 3.03 -12.59 20.18
CA ILE A 207 2.67 -11.17 20.13
C ILE A 207 3.94 -10.30 20.12
N GLY A 208 4.95 -10.66 20.92
CA GLY A 208 6.26 -10.00 20.91
C GLY A 208 6.92 -10.04 19.53
N ARG A 209 6.88 -11.21 18.87
CA ARG A 209 7.38 -11.37 17.49
C ARG A 209 6.64 -10.46 16.50
N LEU A 210 5.31 -10.40 16.59
CA LEU A 210 4.51 -9.51 15.74
C LEU A 210 4.91 -8.04 15.94
N ALA A 211 5.13 -7.64 17.20
CA ALA A 211 5.57 -6.29 17.52
C ALA A 211 6.97 -5.99 16.94
N ASP A 212 7.91 -6.93 17.03
CA ASP A 212 9.23 -6.82 16.39
C ASP A 212 9.11 -6.69 14.87
N SER A 213 8.25 -7.48 14.23
CA SER A 213 8.00 -7.42 12.79
C SER A 213 7.44 -6.06 12.37
N ILE A 214 6.50 -5.50 13.14
CA ILE A 214 5.99 -4.13 12.92
C ILE A 214 7.10 -3.09 13.13
N ALA A 215 7.95 -3.24 14.16
CA ALA A 215 9.06 -2.32 14.41
C ALA A 215 10.04 -2.28 13.24
N VAL A 216 10.37 -3.46 12.68
CA VAL A 216 11.24 -3.58 11.49
C VAL A 216 10.60 -2.88 10.30
N LEU A 217 9.30 -3.05 10.06
CA LEU A 217 8.54 -2.32 9.01
C LEU A 217 8.42 -0.81 9.28
N GLY A 218 8.57 -0.37 10.53
CA GLY A 218 8.73 1.05 10.88
C GLY A 218 10.17 1.56 10.70
N GLY A 219 11.14 0.69 10.36
CA GLY A 219 12.55 1.03 10.18
C GLY A 219 13.43 0.86 11.41
N SER A 220 12.86 0.43 12.52
CA SER A 220 13.63 0.10 13.72
C SER A 220 14.52 -1.12 13.49
N ARG A 221 15.55 -1.25 14.32
CA ARG A 221 16.35 -2.47 14.39
C ARG A 221 15.62 -3.51 15.26
N PRO A 222 15.74 -4.81 14.94
CA PRO A 222 15.30 -5.88 15.85
C PRO A 222 15.88 -5.68 17.26
N GLY A 223 15.09 -5.94 18.29
CA GLY A 223 15.31 -5.42 19.65
C GLY A 223 16.56 -5.93 20.37
N ARG A 224 16.99 -7.17 20.12
CA ARG A 224 18.14 -7.76 20.82
C ARG A 224 19.46 -7.52 20.07
N GLN A 225 20.42 -6.90 20.73
CA GLN A 225 21.77 -6.74 20.19
C GLN A 225 22.70 -7.81 20.77
N TRP A 226 23.34 -8.56 19.88
CA TRP A 226 24.37 -9.53 20.24
C TRP A 226 25.74 -8.87 20.07
N GLN A 227 26.54 -8.87 21.13
CA GLN A 227 27.88 -8.27 21.09
C GLN A 227 28.95 -9.22 20.54
N LYS A 228 28.80 -10.51 20.84
CA LYS A 228 29.71 -11.58 20.39
C LYS A 228 29.13 -12.28 19.17
N GLU A 229 30.02 -12.86 18.37
CA GLU A 229 29.66 -13.78 17.31
C GLU A 229 28.92 -15.02 17.84
N VAL A 230 27.98 -15.53 17.06
CA VAL A 230 27.11 -16.65 17.44
C VAL A 230 27.21 -17.73 16.36
N PRO A 231 27.47 -19.00 16.72
CA PRO A 231 27.48 -20.12 15.77
C PRO A 231 26.19 -20.17 14.95
N LEU A 232 26.30 -20.38 13.64
CA LEU A 232 25.16 -20.41 12.72
C LEU A 232 24.11 -21.45 13.12
N PHE A 233 24.55 -22.59 13.64
CA PHE A 233 23.66 -23.60 14.22
C PHE A 233 22.73 -23.02 15.31
N ASN A 234 23.28 -22.17 16.19
CA ASN A 234 22.51 -21.51 17.24
C ASN A 234 21.58 -20.42 16.68
N VAL A 235 21.97 -19.76 15.60
CA VAL A 235 21.13 -18.80 14.86
C VAL A 235 19.92 -19.52 14.26
N CYS A 236 20.14 -20.63 13.54
CA CYS A 236 19.07 -21.45 12.96
C CYS A 236 18.11 -21.96 14.03
N ARG A 237 18.63 -22.50 15.13
CA ARG A 237 17.80 -22.95 16.27
C ARG A 237 17.05 -21.79 16.92
N GLY A 238 17.68 -20.63 17.05
CA GLY A 238 17.03 -19.41 17.56
C GLY A 238 15.91 -18.89 16.66
N ALA A 239 15.97 -19.14 15.35
CA ALA A 239 14.88 -18.86 14.42
C ALA A 239 13.74 -19.88 14.57
N MET A 240 14.08 -21.16 14.68
CA MET A 240 13.09 -22.23 14.92
C MET A 240 12.31 -22.00 16.21
N SER A 241 12.97 -21.57 17.30
CA SER A 241 12.29 -21.30 18.57
C SER A 241 11.31 -20.13 18.54
N ARG A 242 11.22 -19.38 17.43
CA ARG A 242 10.30 -18.25 17.26
C ARG A 242 9.06 -18.59 16.45
N ILE A 243 8.88 -19.84 16.02
CA ILE A 243 7.71 -20.27 15.26
C ILE A 243 6.89 -21.27 16.07
N LEU A 244 5.56 -21.25 15.85
CA LEU A 244 4.62 -22.15 16.53
C LEU A 244 4.93 -23.61 16.20
N GLU A 245 5.06 -23.93 14.90
CA GLU A 245 5.29 -25.30 14.44
C GLU A 245 6.79 -25.67 14.36
N TYR A 246 7.61 -25.24 15.32
CA TYR A 246 9.05 -25.51 15.33
C TYR A 246 9.38 -27.01 15.25
N GLU A 247 8.53 -27.86 15.84
CA GLU A 247 8.68 -29.31 15.79
C GLU A 247 8.62 -29.87 14.37
N ARG A 248 7.98 -29.16 13.43
CA ARG A 248 7.85 -29.58 12.02
C ARG A 248 9.08 -29.23 11.17
N VAL A 249 10.05 -28.50 11.73
CA VAL A 249 11.26 -28.10 11.03
C VAL A 249 12.39 -29.07 11.33
N ASP A 250 12.87 -29.76 10.30
CA ASP A 250 14.04 -30.63 10.37
C ASP A 250 15.29 -29.83 9.99
N LEU A 251 16.17 -29.61 10.97
CA LEU A 251 17.47 -28.97 10.76
C LEU A 251 18.49 -30.02 10.29
N HIS A 252 18.96 -29.88 9.05
CA HIS A 252 19.92 -30.78 8.42
C HIS A 252 21.36 -30.26 8.56
N SER A 253 22.19 -30.42 7.53
CA SER A 253 23.56 -29.95 7.52
C SER A 253 23.60 -28.42 7.66
N VAL A 254 24.37 -27.95 8.65
CA VAL A 254 24.65 -26.55 8.91
C VAL A 254 26.16 -26.35 8.86
N ALA A 255 26.62 -25.40 8.05
CA ALA A 255 28.02 -25.01 7.96
C ALA A 255 28.57 -24.59 9.34
N ASP A 256 29.79 -25.03 9.67
CA ASP A 256 30.47 -24.70 10.92
C ASP A 256 31.12 -23.31 10.84
N VAL A 257 30.27 -22.29 10.91
CA VAL A 257 30.65 -20.87 10.94
C VAL A 257 29.87 -20.12 12.02
N ALA A 258 30.33 -18.93 12.37
CA ALA A 258 29.62 -18.00 13.24
C ALA A 258 29.20 -16.73 12.50
N ILE A 259 28.17 -16.07 13.02
CA ILE A 259 27.62 -14.82 12.49
C ILE A 259 28.03 -13.69 13.43
N VAL A 260 28.49 -12.58 12.84
CA VAL A 260 28.87 -11.36 13.57
C VAL A 260 27.67 -10.82 14.36
N GLY A 261 27.88 -10.50 15.64
CA GLY A 261 26.83 -10.19 16.62
C GLY A 261 25.72 -9.25 16.14
N PRO A 262 26.02 -8.04 15.63
CA PRO A 262 25.02 -7.11 15.09
C PRO A 262 24.07 -7.68 14.02
N SER A 263 24.47 -8.73 13.30
CA SER A 263 23.70 -9.38 12.24
C SER A 263 22.93 -10.62 12.71
N VAL A 264 23.18 -11.11 13.94
CA VAL A 264 22.56 -12.32 14.49
C VAL A 264 21.04 -12.17 14.60
N GLU A 265 20.58 -11.14 15.32
CA GLU A 265 19.15 -10.93 15.55
C GLU A 265 18.36 -10.67 14.25
N PRO A 266 18.84 -9.82 13.32
CA PRO A 266 18.26 -9.69 11.99
C PRO A 266 18.14 -11.01 11.23
N LEU A 267 19.17 -11.85 11.29
CA LEU A 267 19.15 -13.13 10.59
C LEU A 267 18.17 -14.11 11.24
N ILE A 268 18.15 -14.19 12.58
CA ILE A 268 17.15 -14.97 13.33
C ILE A 268 15.74 -14.55 12.92
N HIS A 269 15.49 -13.24 12.85
CA HIS A 269 14.18 -12.69 12.50
C HIS A 269 13.79 -13.03 11.06
N ALA A 270 14.69 -12.81 10.10
CA ALA A 270 14.42 -13.15 8.70
C ALA A 270 14.14 -14.65 8.51
N LEU A 271 14.93 -15.52 9.17
CA LEU A 271 14.72 -16.96 9.12
C LEU A 271 13.41 -17.37 9.79
N ALA A 272 13.05 -16.76 10.93
CA ALA A 272 11.80 -17.06 11.61
C ALA A 272 10.58 -16.74 10.73
N GLU A 273 10.59 -15.59 10.04
CA GLU A 273 9.51 -15.22 9.11
C GLU A 273 9.43 -16.17 7.91
N LEU A 274 10.56 -16.64 7.39
CA LEU A 274 10.56 -17.62 6.30
C LEU A 274 10.09 -19.00 6.75
N LEU A 275 10.51 -19.45 7.93
CA LEU A 275 10.08 -20.72 8.52
C LEU A 275 8.59 -20.71 8.85
N ASP A 276 8.06 -19.63 9.43
CA ASP A 276 6.63 -19.48 9.73
C ASP A 276 5.77 -19.54 8.46
N ASN A 277 6.24 -18.90 7.38
CA ASN A 277 5.59 -19.01 6.08
C ASN A 277 5.63 -20.46 5.55
N ALA A 278 6.80 -21.09 5.57
CA ALA A 278 6.97 -22.47 5.11
C ALA A 278 6.08 -23.46 5.87
N THR A 279 6.00 -23.36 7.20
CA THR A 279 5.16 -24.24 8.01
C THR A 279 3.67 -23.97 7.81
N ARG A 280 3.26 -22.69 7.72
CA ARG A 280 1.86 -22.28 7.54
C ARG A 280 1.29 -22.68 6.18
N TYR A 281 2.07 -22.60 5.10
CA TYR A 281 1.62 -22.97 3.74
C TYR A 281 1.79 -24.46 3.41
N SER A 282 2.38 -25.22 4.33
CA SER A 282 2.59 -26.66 4.18
C SER A 282 1.51 -27.48 4.90
N PRO A 283 1.03 -28.60 4.34
CA PRO A 283 0.10 -29.49 5.02
C PRO A 283 0.63 -29.95 6.39
N PRO A 284 -0.22 -30.12 7.42
CA PRO A 284 0.22 -30.34 8.80
C PRO A 284 1.02 -31.63 9.03
N LYS A 285 0.97 -32.59 8.10
CA LYS A 285 1.72 -33.86 8.16
C LYS A 285 3.10 -33.81 7.49
N THR A 286 3.42 -32.70 6.82
CA THR A 286 4.69 -32.53 6.11
C THR A 286 5.72 -31.83 6.97
N ARG A 287 6.99 -32.17 6.75
CA ARG A 287 8.16 -31.53 7.37
C ARG A 287 8.66 -30.39 6.49
N VAL A 288 9.24 -29.38 7.13
CA VAL A 288 9.98 -28.30 6.46
C VAL A 288 11.46 -28.58 6.69
N HIS A 289 12.26 -28.53 5.64
CA HIS A 289 13.68 -28.86 5.69
C HIS A 289 14.51 -27.58 5.70
N LEU A 290 15.36 -27.42 6.72
CA LEU A 290 16.26 -26.28 6.86
C LEU A 290 17.71 -26.77 6.71
N THR A 291 18.41 -26.23 5.71
CA THR A 291 19.82 -26.56 5.43
C THR A 291 20.61 -25.26 5.32
N ALA A 292 21.86 -25.24 5.76
CA ALA A 292 22.74 -24.10 5.56
C ALA A 292 24.13 -24.55 5.10
N ILE A 293 24.49 -24.17 3.88
CA ILE A 293 25.74 -24.58 3.22
C ILE A 293 26.60 -23.39 2.86
N GLU A 294 27.92 -23.58 2.86
CA GLU A 294 28.86 -22.59 2.40
C GLU A 294 28.89 -22.55 0.86
N VAL A 295 28.84 -21.34 0.30
CA VAL A 295 28.85 -21.05 -1.13
C VAL A 295 29.85 -19.92 -1.41
N GLN A 296 30.20 -19.70 -2.67
CA GLN A 296 31.17 -18.65 -3.03
C GLN A 296 30.74 -17.25 -2.58
N SER A 297 29.44 -16.98 -2.47
CA SER A 297 28.88 -15.69 -2.04
C SER A 297 28.71 -15.55 -0.52
N GLY A 298 29.05 -16.57 0.28
CA GLY A 298 28.87 -16.60 1.73
C GLY A 298 28.17 -17.90 2.19
N ILE A 299 27.06 -17.78 2.90
CA ILE A 299 26.26 -18.94 3.35
C ILE A 299 24.89 -18.92 2.67
N ALA A 300 24.54 -20.01 2.00
CA ALA A 300 23.19 -20.22 1.47
C ALA A 300 22.37 -21.01 2.50
N ILE A 301 21.32 -20.38 3.02
CA ILE A 301 20.35 -21.01 3.92
C ILE A 301 19.11 -21.34 3.09
N GLU A 302 18.83 -22.64 2.95
CA GLU A 302 17.71 -23.17 2.19
C GLU A 302 16.61 -23.65 3.13
N ILE A 303 15.40 -23.12 2.95
CA ILE A 303 14.16 -23.58 3.60
C ILE A 303 13.29 -24.18 2.51
N GLU A 304 13.08 -25.48 2.58
CA GLU A 304 12.31 -26.22 1.59
C GLU A 304 11.05 -26.80 2.20
N ASP A 305 9.91 -26.49 1.57
CA ASP A 305 8.59 -26.88 2.03
C ASP A 305 7.88 -27.79 1.02
N ALA A 306 6.84 -28.50 1.49
CA ALA A 306 6.00 -29.39 0.70
C ALA A 306 4.57 -28.82 0.54
N GLY A 307 4.47 -27.50 0.56
CA GLY A 307 3.23 -26.75 0.48
C GLY A 307 2.71 -26.55 -0.94
N VAL A 308 1.84 -25.54 -1.08
CA VAL A 308 1.36 -25.11 -2.40
C VAL A 308 2.43 -24.24 -3.04
N GLY A 309 2.99 -24.70 -4.16
CA GLY A 309 3.93 -23.90 -4.96
C GLY A 309 3.33 -22.58 -5.45
N LEU A 310 4.18 -21.65 -5.88
CA LEU A 310 3.77 -20.34 -6.37
C LEU A 310 3.42 -20.40 -7.87
N SER A 311 2.27 -19.83 -8.27
CA SER A 311 2.00 -19.52 -9.68
C SER A 311 2.97 -18.45 -10.18
N GLU A 312 3.14 -18.31 -11.50
CA GLU A 312 4.02 -17.28 -12.06
C GLU A 312 3.55 -15.86 -11.68
N GLU A 313 2.25 -15.59 -11.64
CA GLU A 313 1.75 -14.29 -11.18
C GLU A 313 1.99 -14.08 -9.68
N ALA A 314 1.85 -15.14 -8.87
CA ALA A 314 2.12 -15.08 -7.44
C ALA A 314 3.61 -14.83 -7.18
N ARG A 315 4.51 -15.49 -7.92
CA ARG A 315 5.96 -15.29 -7.80
C ARG A 315 6.35 -13.86 -8.14
N ARG A 316 5.85 -13.31 -9.25
CA ARG A 316 6.11 -11.90 -9.64
C ARG A 316 5.63 -10.91 -8.59
N ARG A 317 4.46 -11.14 -7.99
CA ARG A 317 3.95 -10.30 -6.88
C ARG A 317 4.86 -10.39 -5.66
N THR A 318 5.29 -11.59 -5.27
CA THR A 318 6.20 -11.76 -4.15
C THR A 318 7.56 -11.11 -4.40
N ASP A 319 8.12 -11.28 -5.61
CA ASP A 319 9.38 -10.63 -6.00
C ASP A 319 9.24 -9.09 -5.95
N ALA A 320 8.10 -8.55 -6.42
CA ALA A 320 7.81 -7.12 -6.33
C ALA A 320 7.76 -6.63 -4.87
N VAL A 321 7.08 -7.36 -3.97
CA VAL A 321 7.03 -7.03 -2.54
C VAL A 321 8.43 -7.03 -1.90
N LEU A 322 9.27 -8.02 -2.24
CA LEU A 322 10.65 -8.09 -1.74
C LEU A 322 11.49 -6.89 -2.21
N ILE A 323 11.33 -6.48 -3.47
CA ILE A 323 12.03 -5.32 -4.04
C ILE A 323 11.52 -4.01 -3.43
N GLN A 324 10.20 -3.83 -3.34
CA GLN A 324 9.59 -2.63 -2.78
C GLN A 324 9.96 -2.44 -1.31
N ALA A 325 9.93 -3.52 -0.51
CA ALA A 325 10.34 -3.49 0.88
C ALA A 325 11.82 -3.09 1.04
N ALA A 326 12.66 -3.35 0.05
CA ALA A 326 14.08 -2.96 0.05
C ALA A 326 14.29 -1.47 -0.21
N THR A 327 13.45 -0.83 -1.03
CA THR A 327 13.54 0.60 -1.38
C THR A 327 12.78 1.52 -0.42
N GLY A 328 12.26 0.96 0.68
CA GLY A 328 11.39 1.63 1.63
C GLY A 328 9.94 1.26 1.36
N LEU A 329 9.21 0.93 2.42
CA LEU A 329 7.83 0.47 2.33
C LEU A 329 6.91 1.61 1.84
N ASP A 330 6.14 1.38 0.79
CA ASP A 330 4.88 2.09 0.57
C ASP A 330 3.81 1.31 1.34
N LEU A 331 3.24 1.97 2.35
CA LEU A 331 2.26 1.34 3.23
C LEU A 331 0.95 1.05 2.49
N ASN A 332 0.72 1.70 1.35
CA ASN A 332 -0.41 1.45 0.46
C ASN A 332 -0.31 0.09 -0.26
N ASP A 333 0.90 -0.46 -0.42
CA ASP A 333 1.14 -1.73 -1.13
C ASP A 333 0.98 -2.97 -0.24
N LEU A 334 0.73 -2.79 1.06
CA LEU A 334 0.52 -3.91 1.99
C LEU A 334 -0.81 -4.66 1.76
N GLY A 335 -1.74 -4.09 0.97
CA GLY A 335 -3.02 -4.70 0.61
C GLY A 335 -3.97 -4.91 1.81
N GLU A 336 -5.16 -5.46 1.56
CA GLU A 336 -6.20 -5.67 2.57
C GLU A 336 -5.83 -6.72 3.63
N THR A 337 -4.88 -7.61 3.34
CA THR A 337 -4.33 -8.58 4.30
C THR A 337 -2.81 -8.50 4.27
N PRO A 338 -2.19 -7.71 5.17
CA PRO A 338 -0.75 -7.47 5.12
C PRO A 338 0.01 -8.77 5.34
N ARG A 339 0.68 -9.25 4.28
CA ARG A 339 1.62 -10.37 4.35
C ARG A 339 2.95 -9.85 4.91
N LEU A 340 2.94 -9.49 6.19
CA LEU A 340 4.03 -8.79 6.87
C LEU A 340 5.37 -9.53 6.74
N GLY A 341 5.37 -10.86 6.80
CA GLY A 341 6.61 -11.64 6.86
C GLY A 341 7.56 -11.43 5.68
N LEU A 342 7.07 -11.46 4.44
CA LEU A 342 7.93 -11.24 3.27
C LEU A 342 8.41 -9.79 3.18
N ALA A 343 7.59 -8.81 3.58
CA ALA A 343 7.99 -7.41 3.63
C ALA A 343 9.08 -7.18 4.70
N VAL A 344 8.98 -7.84 5.86
CA VAL A 344 10.00 -7.82 6.91
C VAL A 344 11.31 -8.41 6.38
N VAL A 345 11.24 -9.58 5.72
CA VAL A 345 12.42 -10.23 5.13
C VAL A 345 13.06 -9.34 4.06
N GLY A 346 12.28 -8.74 3.16
CA GLY A 346 12.80 -7.82 2.15
C GLY A 346 13.53 -6.61 2.75
N ARG A 347 13.00 -6.05 3.84
CA ARG A 347 13.62 -4.92 4.54
C ARG A 347 14.90 -5.30 5.29
N LEU A 348 14.90 -6.46 5.94
CA LEU A 348 16.11 -7.01 6.59
C LEU A 348 17.17 -7.35 5.53
N ALA A 349 16.77 -7.93 4.40
CA ALA A 349 17.63 -8.25 3.29
C ALA A 349 18.32 -7.01 2.71
N ALA A 350 17.57 -5.92 2.50
CA ALA A 350 18.13 -4.66 2.04
C ALA A 350 19.13 -4.05 3.04
N ARG A 351 18.78 -4.06 4.34
CA ARG A 351 19.60 -3.44 5.38
C ARG A 351 20.89 -4.21 5.69
N TYR A 352 20.82 -5.54 5.68
CA TYR A 352 21.92 -6.43 6.03
C TYR A 352 22.53 -7.15 4.82
N ARG A 353 22.16 -6.73 3.61
CA ARG A 353 22.66 -7.23 2.32
C ARG A 353 22.45 -8.73 2.12
N PHE A 354 21.40 -9.29 2.72
CA PHE A 354 20.98 -10.64 2.39
C PHE A 354 20.40 -10.67 0.98
N GLN A 355 20.55 -11.80 0.28
CA GLN A 355 19.88 -12.02 -0.99
C GLN A 355 18.84 -13.11 -0.79
N ILE A 356 17.62 -12.87 -1.23
CA ILE A 356 16.54 -13.85 -1.14
C ILE A 356 16.05 -14.22 -2.53
N SER A 357 15.83 -15.52 -2.75
CA SER A 357 15.24 -16.06 -3.96
C SER A 357 14.25 -17.15 -3.60
N LEU A 358 13.06 -17.11 -4.21
CA LEU A 358 12.05 -18.15 -4.08
C LEU A 358 12.07 -19.02 -5.35
N ARG A 359 12.21 -20.33 -5.15
CA ARG A 359 12.27 -21.34 -6.21
C ARG A 359 11.21 -22.42 -5.98
N PRO A 360 10.82 -23.18 -7.00
CA PRO A 360 10.03 -24.39 -6.79
C PRO A 360 10.80 -25.40 -5.94
N SER A 361 10.14 -26.01 -4.96
CA SER A 361 10.66 -27.10 -4.15
C SER A 361 10.56 -28.44 -4.88
N ALA A 362 11.51 -29.35 -4.61
CA ALA A 362 11.44 -30.73 -5.09
C ALA A 362 10.23 -31.50 -4.52
N TYR A 363 9.69 -31.04 -3.39
CA TYR A 363 8.52 -31.61 -2.72
C TYR A 363 7.19 -30.99 -3.21
N GLY A 364 7.22 -30.15 -4.24
CA GLY A 364 6.04 -29.52 -4.86
C GLY A 364 5.62 -28.18 -4.27
N GLY A 365 6.27 -27.75 -3.18
CA GLY A 365 6.05 -26.46 -2.53
C GLY A 365 7.03 -25.37 -2.99
N VAL A 366 7.52 -24.59 -2.03
CA VAL A 366 8.48 -23.50 -2.26
C VAL A 366 9.80 -23.80 -1.57
N ARG A 367 10.90 -23.41 -2.23
CA ARG A 367 12.24 -23.36 -1.66
C ARG A 367 12.65 -21.89 -1.55
N ALA A 368 12.76 -21.40 -0.33
CA ALA A 368 13.32 -20.09 -0.04
C ALA A 368 14.83 -20.21 0.19
N VAL A 369 15.62 -19.49 -0.60
CA VAL A 369 17.08 -19.44 -0.47
C VAL A 369 17.46 -18.05 0.02
N LEU A 370 17.99 -17.97 1.23
CA LEU A 370 18.53 -16.76 1.83
C LEU A 370 20.06 -16.85 1.85
N VAL A 371 20.72 -16.01 1.06
CA VAL A 371 22.18 -15.90 1.03
C VAL A 371 22.63 -14.83 2.00
N VAL A 372 23.41 -15.25 2.98
CA VAL A 372 24.10 -14.39 3.95
C VAL A 372 25.48 -14.05 3.39
N PRO A 373 25.82 -12.76 3.22
CA PRO A 373 27.09 -12.35 2.62
C PRO A 373 28.28 -12.69 3.51
N GLN A 374 29.44 -12.93 2.88
CA GLN A 374 30.65 -13.35 3.57
C GLN A 374 31.19 -12.32 4.59
N ASP A 375 30.85 -11.04 4.45
CA ASP A 375 31.33 -9.94 5.31
C ASP A 375 30.80 -10.00 6.76
N ILE A 376 29.72 -10.76 7.00
CA ILE A 376 29.14 -10.96 8.34
C ILE A 376 29.31 -12.40 8.87
N VAL A 377 30.05 -13.23 8.13
CA VAL A 377 30.38 -14.61 8.47
C VAL A 377 31.81 -14.63 9.01
N CYS A 378 32.02 -15.32 10.11
CA CYS A 378 33.32 -15.48 10.74
C CYS A 378 33.57 -16.95 11.11
N PRO A 379 34.83 -17.37 11.27
CA PRO A 379 35.13 -18.71 11.78
C PRO A 379 34.43 -18.91 13.11
N THR A 380 33.84 -20.09 13.32
CA THR A 380 33.25 -20.42 14.62
C THR A 380 34.32 -20.22 15.69
N PRO A 381 34.06 -19.42 16.75
CA PRO A 381 34.99 -19.34 17.86
C PRO A 381 35.08 -20.76 18.42
N ALA A 382 36.26 -21.38 18.26
CA ALA A 382 36.57 -22.63 18.95
C ALA A 382 36.19 -22.41 20.41
N PRO A 383 35.44 -23.32 21.06
CA PRO A 383 35.05 -23.14 22.44
C PRO A 383 36.29 -22.82 23.26
N GLY A 384 36.44 -21.55 23.65
CA GLY A 384 37.58 -21.09 24.40
C GLY A 384 37.63 -21.86 25.71
N GLY A 385 38.68 -22.67 25.87
CA GLY A 385 39.22 -23.19 27.12
C GLY A 385 38.23 -23.67 28.19
N MET A 386 38.19 -25.00 28.36
CA MET A 386 37.94 -25.77 29.61
C MET A 386 36.74 -26.72 29.69
N ILE A 387 35.84 -26.85 28.70
CA ILE A 387 34.71 -27.81 28.83
C ILE A 387 34.58 -28.83 27.68
N ALA A 388 35.49 -28.86 26.70
CA ALA A 388 35.42 -29.83 25.59
C ALA A 388 36.61 -30.83 25.52
N ARG A 389 37.21 -31.20 26.66
CA ARG A 389 38.20 -32.30 26.75
C ARG A 389 38.22 -33.02 28.10
N ALA A 390 37.06 -33.38 28.63
CA ALA A 390 36.85 -34.47 29.59
C ALA A 390 35.39 -34.92 29.38
N ALA A 391 35.02 -36.16 29.07
CA ALA A 391 35.65 -37.43 29.33
C ALA A 391 35.45 -38.39 28.13
N LYS A 392 36.54 -39.03 27.69
CA LYS A 392 36.40 -40.43 27.26
C LYS A 392 36.09 -41.21 28.52
N LEU A 393 34.83 -41.58 28.73
CA LEU A 393 34.46 -42.54 29.75
C LEU A 393 35.20 -43.87 29.43
N PRO A 394 35.97 -44.45 30.38
CA PRO A 394 36.48 -45.81 30.20
C PRO A 394 35.30 -46.80 30.18
N PRO A 395 35.40 -47.93 29.46
CA PRO A 395 34.35 -48.95 29.47
C PRO A 395 34.11 -49.46 30.90
N PRO A 396 32.85 -49.71 31.31
CA PRO A 396 32.54 -50.16 32.66
C PRO A 396 33.13 -51.55 32.90
N LYS A 397 33.96 -51.67 33.95
CA LYS A 397 34.41 -52.96 34.49
C LYS A 397 33.24 -53.72 35.12
N PRO A 398 33.13 -55.05 34.97
CA PRO A 398 32.06 -55.83 35.56
C PRO A 398 32.16 -55.84 37.08
N ILE A 399 31.12 -55.33 37.75
CA ILE A 399 30.95 -55.41 39.20
C ILE A 399 30.55 -56.85 39.54
N LYS A 400 31.33 -57.50 40.40
CA LYS A 400 31.01 -58.82 40.96
C LYS A 400 29.71 -58.71 41.79
N ARG A 401 28.73 -59.56 41.47
CA ARG A 401 27.47 -59.70 42.20
C ARG A 401 27.75 -59.95 43.69
N ALA A 402 27.24 -59.06 44.54
CA ALA A 402 27.06 -59.34 45.96
C ALA A 402 25.81 -60.22 46.15
N THR A 403 25.91 -61.13 47.10
CA THR A 403 24.99 -62.20 47.49
C THR A 403 23.62 -61.65 47.94
N PRO A 404 22.48 -62.31 47.65
CA PRO A 404 21.17 -61.88 48.15
C PRO A 404 20.99 -62.27 49.63
N LEU A 405 20.56 -61.33 50.47
CA LEU A 405 20.03 -61.61 51.81
C LEU A 405 18.52 -61.97 51.72
N PRO A 406 18.00 -62.81 52.64
CA PRO A 406 16.72 -63.51 52.47
C PRO A 406 15.49 -62.67 52.83
N SER A 407 14.41 -62.92 52.10
CA SER A 407 13.07 -62.35 52.29
C SER A 407 12.37 -62.88 53.56
N PRO A 408 11.62 -62.04 54.30
CA PRO A 408 10.65 -62.53 55.27
C PRO A 408 9.31 -62.88 54.59
N THR A 409 8.77 -64.02 55.02
CA THR A 409 7.49 -64.60 54.61
C THR A 409 6.33 -64.08 55.47
N ARG A 410 5.11 -64.19 54.91
CA ARG A 410 3.74 -64.17 55.50
C ARG A 410 3.00 -62.83 55.32
N ALA A 411 1.72 -62.75 54.95
CA ALA A 411 0.62 -63.72 55.08
C ALA A 411 -0.47 -63.53 54.01
N ARG A 412 -1.22 -64.62 53.77
CA ARG A 412 -2.46 -64.71 52.97
C ARG A 412 -3.63 -64.04 53.72
N THR A 413 -4.43 -63.25 53.00
CA THR A 413 -5.87 -63.07 53.24
C THR A 413 -6.60 -62.91 51.89
N GLY A 414 -7.83 -63.43 51.82
CA GLY A 414 -8.59 -63.69 50.60
C GLY A 414 -9.31 -62.48 49.95
N PRO A 415 -10.18 -62.73 48.96
CA PRO A 415 -10.58 -61.76 47.93
C PRO A 415 -11.95 -61.10 48.20
N VAL A 416 -12.25 -59.99 47.50
CA VAL A 416 -13.58 -59.51 46.99
C VAL A 416 -13.42 -58.07 46.40
N PRO A 417 -14.25 -57.64 45.43
CA PRO A 417 -13.85 -56.89 44.23
C PRO A 417 -14.29 -55.41 44.19
N SER A 418 -13.78 -54.63 43.23
CA SER A 418 -14.36 -53.34 42.82
C SER A 418 -14.34 -53.15 41.29
N ASP A 419 -15.56 -52.96 40.76
CA ASP A 419 -15.89 -52.51 39.42
C ASP A 419 -15.45 -51.06 39.16
N ARG A 420 -14.92 -50.77 37.96
CA ARG A 420 -15.58 -49.92 36.93
C ARG A 420 -14.75 -49.83 35.63
N PRO A 421 -15.40 -49.57 34.47
CA PRO A 421 -14.96 -50.05 33.17
C PRO A 421 -14.41 -48.96 32.22
N GLY A 422 -13.42 -49.35 31.40
CA GLY A 422 -12.98 -48.61 30.20
C GLY A 422 -13.86 -48.94 28.97
N PRO A 423 -13.88 -48.07 27.95
CA PRO A 423 -14.79 -48.19 26.80
C PRO A 423 -14.45 -49.38 25.90
N GLY A 424 -15.45 -50.23 25.69
CA GLY A 424 -15.32 -51.54 25.07
C GLY A 424 -15.21 -51.55 23.54
N PHE A 425 -14.29 -52.40 23.07
CA PHE A 425 -14.37 -53.02 21.75
C PHE A 425 -15.24 -54.27 21.84
N ARG A 426 -16.37 -54.32 21.12
CA ARG A 426 -17.15 -55.56 20.97
C ARG A 426 -16.57 -56.39 19.82
N GLN A 427 -16.15 -57.61 20.12
CA GLN A 427 -15.86 -58.66 19.15
C GLN A 427 -17.05 -59.62 19.06
N ASN A 428 -17.40 -60.04 17.85
CA ASN A 428 -18.34 -61.12 17.61
C ASN A 428 -17.54 -62.43 17.40
N GLY A 429 -18.14 -63.58 17.69
CA GLY A 429 -17.49 -64.90 17.84
C GLY A 429 -16.80 -65.54 16.62
N ALA A 430 -16.25 -64.76 15.69
CA ALA A 430 -15.45 -65.23 14.55
C ALA A 430 -14.17 -64.39 14.27
N GLY A 431 -13.67 -63.62 15.24
CA GLY A 431 -12.26 -63.18 15.25
C GLY A 431 -11.76 -62.32 14.08
N LEU A 432 -12.59 -61.47 13.46
CA LEU A 432 -12.16 -60.53 12.40
C LEU A 432 -12.71 -59.09 12.67
N PRO A 433 -11.88 -58.04 12.50
CA PRO A 433 -12.31 -56.66 12.74
C PRO A 433 -13.13 -56.07 11.58
N GLN A 434 -14.34 -55.56 11.84
CA GLN A 434 -15.15 -54.80 10.87
C GLN A 434 -14.93 -53.29 10.99
N ARG A 435 -14.61 -52.65 9.86
CA ARG A 435 -14.39 -51.21 9.71
C ARG A 435 -15.68 -50.52 9.25
N HIS A 436 -16.27 -49.65 10.09
CA HIS A 436 -17.38 -48.78 9.65
C HIS A 436 -16.85 -47.62 8.79
N ARG A 437 -17.26 -47.58 7.52
CA ARG A 437 -17.02 -46.48 6.58
C ARG A 437 -18.14 -45.44 6.75
N ARG A 438 -17.81 -44.25 7.28
CA ARG A 438 -18.69 -43.06 7.17
C ARG A 438 -18.46 -42.43 5.80
N MET A 439 -19.44 -42.54 4.90
CA MET A 439 -19.54 -41.73 3.68
C MET A 439 -20.35 -40.47 4.03
N PRO A 440 -19.88 -39.24 3.72
CA PRO A 440 -20.74 -38.08 3.67
C PRO A 440 -21.55 -38.11 2.36
N MET A 441 -22.88 -38.05 2.49
CA MET A 441 -23.84 -37.96 1.40
C MET A 441 -23.81 -36.52 0.85
N VAL A 442 -23.37 -36.34 -0.39
CA VAL A 442 -23.47 -35.08 -1.14
C VAL A 442 -24.75 -35.12 -1.95
N THR A 443 -25.72 -34.28 -1.61
CA THR A 443 -26.90 -33.98 -2.42
C THR A 443 -26.56 -32.96 -3.52
N PRO A 444 -26.91 -33.20 -4.80
CA PRO A 444 -26.83 -32.19 -5.83
C PRO A 444 -28.22 -31.56 -6.05
N ALA A 445 -28.33 -30.24 -5.99
CA ALA A 445 -29.45 -29.52 -6.59
C ALA A 445 -29.00 -28.11 -7.00
N ARG A 446 -28.74 -27.95 -8.30
CA ARG A 446 -28.53 -26.68 -8.99
C ARG A 446 -29.80 -26.39 -9.80
N PRO A 447 -30.45 -25.22 -9.67
CA PRO A 447 -31.36 -24.74 -10.69
C PRO A 447 -30.60 -23.90 -11.74
N PRO A 448 -31.09 -23.87 -12.99
CA PRO A 448 -30.41 -23.25 -14.12
C PRO A 448 -30.57 -21.73 -14.16
N PHE A 449 -29.59 -21.07 -14.78
CA PHE A 449 -29.69 -19.69 -15.21
C PHE A 449 -30.77 -19.55 -16.29
N SER A 450 -31.73 -18.66 -16.07
CA SER A 450 -32.61 -18.09 -17.08
C SER A 450 -32.19 -16.64 -17.33
N VAL A 451 -31.74 -16.40 -18.56
CA VAL A 451 -31.68 -15.08 -19.19
C VAL A 451 -33.08 -14.78 -19.71
N ASP A 452 -33.73 -13.77 -19.17
CA ASP A 452 -34.35 -12.70 -19.97
C ASP A 452 -35.04 -11.61 -19.12
N SER A 453 -35.05 -10.41 -19.71
CA SER A 453 -36.00 -9.31 -19.53
C SER A 453 -35.87 -8.37 -18.31
N ALA A 454 -35.60 -7.12 -18.65
CA ALA A 454 -35.66 -5.93 -17.80
C ALA A 454 -37.05 -5.72 -17.18
N PRO A 455 -37.15 -5.17 -15.96
CA PRO A 455 -38.37 -4.57 -15.44
C PRO A 455 -38.38 -3.03 -15.55
N PRO A 456 -39.57 -2.41 -15.53
CA PRO A 456 -39.83 -1.05 -15.99
C PRO A 456 -39.52 0.04 -14.96
N ALA A 457 -39.34 1.25 -15.46
CA ALA A 457 -39.17 2.47 -14.69
C ALA A 457 -40.48 2.98 -14.05
N ALA A 458 -40.44 3.31 -12.76
CA ALA A 458 -41.25 4.32 -12.06
C ALA A 458 -40.78 4.45 -10.59
N PRO A 459 -41.15 5.52 -9.85
CA PRO A 459 -40.89 6.94 -10.04
C PRO A 459 -39.94 7.50 -8.96
N ALA A 460 -39.42 8.71 -9.18
CA ALA A 460 -38.45 9.38 -8.31
C ALA A 460 -38.96 9.63 -6.88
N ALA A 461 -38.13 9.27 -5.89
CA ALA A 461 -38.26 9.64 -4.49
C ALA A 461 -37.10 10.57 -4.06
N PRO A 462 -37.27 11.40 -3.01
CA PRO A 462 -36.49 12.61 -2.78
C PRO A 462 -35.04 12.35 -2.34
N HIS A 463 -34.15 13.28 -2.70
CA HIS A 463 -32.73 13.28 -2.36
C HIS A 463 -32.49 13.07 -0.85
N GLU A 464 -31.81 11.96 -0.54
CA GLU A 464 -31.23 11.69 0.78
C GLU A 464 -30.03 12.64 1.01
N PRO A 465 -29.88 13.27 2.19
CA PRO A 465 -28.78 14.18 2.44
C PRO A 465 -27.45 13.41 2.47
N VAL A 466 -26.48 13.91 1.71
CA VAL A 466 -25.09 13.44 1.67
C VAL A 466 -24.56 13.27 3.10
N ARG A 467 -24.35 12.02 3.53
CA ARG A 467 -23.57 11.74 4.75
C ARG A 467 -22.16 12.26 4.52
N ARG A 468 -21.78 13.29 5.28
CA ARG A 468 -20.40 13.80 5.30
C ARG A 468 -19.44 12.63 5.63
N PRO A 469 -18.30 12.50 4.93
CA PRO A 469 -17.32 11.48 5.26
C PRO A 469 -16.83 11.69 6.69
N VAL A 470 -16.84 10.62 7.48
CA VAL A 470 -16.26 10.61 8.83
C VAL A 470 -14.76 10.87 8.67
N GLN A 471 -14.25 11.90 9.38
CA GLN A 471 -12.82 12.23 9.35
C GLN A 471 -12.00 11.03 9.87
N PRO A 472 -10.93 10.61 9.17
CA PRO A 472 -10.06 9.55 9.64
C PRO A 472 -9.40 9.97 10.97
N GLY A 473 -9.64 9.20 12.03
CA GLY A 473 -9.09 9.46 13.37
C GLY A 473 -10.08 9.32 14.52
N ILE A 474 -11.40 9.43 14.26
CA ILE A 474 -12.42 9.33 15.31
C ILE A 474 -12.51 7.92 15.90
N TRP A 475 -12.33 6.89 15.07
CA TRP A 475 -12.26 5.51 15.57
C TRP A 475 -11.01 5.27 16.43
N LEU A 476 -9.89 5.92 16.08
CA LEU A 476 -8.65 5.84 16.85
C LEU A 476 -8.79 6.54 18.21
N ASP A 477 -9.44 7.70 18.26
CA ASP A 477 -9.73 8.44 19.50
C ASP A 477 -10.69 7.65 20.43
N ALA A 478 -11.77 7.10 19.88
CA ALA A 478 -12.70 6.26 20.61
C ALA A 478 -12.05 4.96 21.13
N PHE A 479 -11.18 4.34 20.32
CA PHE A 479 -10.40 3.17 20.70
C PHE A 479 -9.35 3.50 21.78
N THR A 480 -8.67 4.65 21.70
CA THR A 480 -7.73 5.09 22.73
C THR A 480 -8.42 5.43 24.05
N LYS A 481 -9.63 6.00 24.02
CA LYS A 481 -10.40 6.29 25.25
C LYS A 481 -10.91 5.02 25.93
N GLY A 482 -11.35 4.03 25.15
CA GLY A 482 -11.74 2.71 25.67
C GLY A 482 -10.57 1.93 26.32
N LEU A 483 -9.36 2.04 25.78
CA LEU A 483 -8.15 1.42 26.35
C LEU A 483 -7.63 2.12 27.61
N ASN A 484 -7.91 3.41 27.76
CA ASN A 484 -7.50 4.20 28.91
C ASN A 484 -8.56 4.21 30.04
N GLY A 485 -9.70 3.53 29.87
CA GLY A 485 -10.78 3.47 30.86
C GLY A 485 -11.60 4.75 30.99
N GLU A 486 -11.56 5.64 30.00
CA GLU A 486 -12.30 6.91 30.03
C GLU A 486 -13.74 6.73 29.48
N PRO A 487 -14.76 7.38 30.08
CA PRO A 487 -16.13 7.31 29.61
C PRO A 487 -16.30 7.99 28.24
N ILE A 488 -16.89 7.26 27.30
CA ILE A 488 -17.19 7.74 25.95
C ILE A 488 -18.35 8.76 26.03
N PRO A 489 -18.19 10.00 25.52
CA PRO A 489 -19.29 10.94 25.49
C PRO A 489 -20.29 10.52 24.41
N VAL A 490 -21.50 10.17 24.84
CA VAL A 490 -22.67 10.07 23.95
C VAL A 490 -23.03 11.51 23.60
N ALA A 491 -22.82 11.91 22.34
CA ALA A 491 -23.19 13.24 21.89
C ALA A 491 -24.72 13.32 21.75
N ASP A 492 -25.34 14.17 22.56
CA ASP A 492 -26.73 14.57 22.44
C ASP A 492 -26.98 15.28 21.11
N ALA A 493 -27.90 14.73 20.31
CA ALA A 493 -28.56 15.44 19.22
C ALA A 493 -30.07 15.07 19.22
N VAL A 494 -30.82 15.87 20.00
CA VAL A 494 -32.19 16.37 19.78
C VAL A 494 -33.34 15.37 19.53
N GLU A 495 -34.31 15.48 20.43
CA GLU A 495 -35.72 15.06 20.38
C GLU A 495 -36.40 15.26 19.01
N ASP A 496 -36.94 14.19 18.41
CA ASP A 496 -38.35 14.07 17.98
C ASP A 496 -38.53 12.77 17.16
N ALA A 497 -39.11 11.72 17.75
CA ALA A 497 -39.79 10.61 17.03
C ALA A 497 -40.47 9.66 18.03
N PRO A 498 -41.65 9.08 17.68
CA PRO A 498 -42.53 8.40 18.63
C PRO A 498 -41.99 7.02 19.03
N GLY A 499 -42.13 6.69 20.32
CA GLY A 499 -41.60 5.46 20.91
C GLY A 499 -42.26 4.18 20.35
N PRO A 500 -41.49 3.08 20.18
CA PRO A 500 -42.03 1.77 19.79
C PRO A 500 -42.69 1.05 20.99
N PRO A 501 -43.62 0.10 20.75
CA PRO A 501 -44.47 -0.47 21.79
C PRO A 501 -43.69 -1.45 22.69
N ALA A 502 -44.01 -1.41 23.99
CA ALA A 502 -43.42 -2.29 24.99
C ALA A 502 -43.90 -3.74 24.83
N VAL A 503 -42.95 -4.69 24.86
CA VAL A 503 -43.20 -6.13 25.05
C VAL A 503 -43.04 -6.44 26.55
N PRO A 504 -43.95 -7.16 27.22
CA PRO A 504 -43.90 -7.37 28.67
C PRO A 504 -42.90 -8.47 29.07
N ASP A 505 -42.11 -8.22 30.13
CA ASP A 505 -41.27 -9.21 30.81
C ASP A 505 -42.13 -10.10 31.75
N PRO A 506 -42.08 -11.44 31.64
CA PRO A 506 -42.96 -12.38 32.37
C PRO A 506 -42.54 -12.68 33.81
N ARG A 507 -41.84 -11.79 34.52
CA ARG A 507 -41.38 -12.05 35.91
C ARG A 507 -41.83 -11.05 36.96
N ARG A 508 -43.12 -10.69 36.97
CA ARG A 508 -43.75 -10.13 38.19
C ARG A 508 -45.26 -10.28 38.17
N ALA A 509 -45.77 -11.14 39.05
CA ALA A 509 -47.16 -11.14 39.48
C ALA A 509 -47.35 -10.12 40.63
N PRO A 510 -48.57 -9.62 40.85
CA PRO A 510 -48.84 -8.28 41.37
C PRO A 510 -49.19 -8.28 42.86
N ASP A 511 -48.96 -7.15 43.53
CA ASP A 511 -49.81 -6.72 44.64
C ASP A 511 -49.96 -5.20 44.64
N THR A 512 -51.20 -4.81 44.88
CA THR A 512 -51.87 -3.50 44.75
C THR A 512 -51.63 -2.54 45.93
N PRO A 513 -52.04 -1.25 45.82
CA PRO A 513 -51.45 -0.10 46.51
C PRO A 513 -52.22 0.29 47.79
N ASP A 514 -51.70 1.24 48.58
CA ASP A 514 -52.25 2.62 48.70
C ASP A 514 -51.64 3.45 49.86
N VAL A 515 -51.71 4.79 49.70
CA VAL A 515 -52.01 5.80 50.76
C VAL A 515 -50.91 6.20 51.78
N GLN A 516 -50.41 7.46 51.75
CA GLN A 516 -50.94 8.64 52.50
C GLN A 516 -49.93 9.81 52.64
N THR A 517 -50.38 11.01 52.21
CA THR A 517 -50.26 12.37 52.82
C THR A 517 -48.91 13.05 53.16
N ALA A 518 -48.57 14.12 52.40
CA ALA A 518 -48.72 15.58 52.67
C ALA A 518 -48.48 16.15 54.11
N PRO A 519 -48.43 17.49 54.35
CA PRO A 519 -48.13 18.68 53.49
C PRO A 519 -47.22 19.75 54.18
N SER A 520 -46.79 20.80 53.45
CA SER A 520 -46.99 22.21 53.88
C SER A 520 -46.78 23.21 52.73
N THR A 521 -47.83 23.98 52.49
CA THR A 521 -48.08 25.08 51.54
C THR A 521 -47.66 26.45 52.13
N PRO A 522 -48.09 27.61 51.60
CA PRO A 522 -47.90 28.22 50.26
C PRO A 522 -47.48 29.71 50.39
N SER A 523 -47.29 30.43 49.28
CA SER A 523 -47.76 31.82 49.13
C SER A 523 -47.78 32.23 47.66
N THR A 524 -48.94 32.76 47.27
CA THR A 524 -49.42 33.07 45.92
C THR A 524 -49.35 34.62 45.70
N PRO A 525 -49.99 35.26 44.70
CA PRO A 525 -49.34 35.78 43.49
C PRO A 525 -49.55 37.30 43.24
N ASN A 526 -49.03 37.75 42.09
CA ASN A 526 -49.68 38.54 41.02
C ASN A 526 -49.02 39.88 40.58
N PRO A 527 -49.12 40.22 39.26
CA PRO A 527 -48.44 41.31 38.53
C PRO A 527 -49.37 42.56 38.44
N PRO A 528 -49.36 43.50 37.44
CA PRO A 528 -48.51 43.80 36.25
C PRO A 528 -48.20 45.31 36.01
N ASN A 529 -47.41 45.64 34.96
CA ASN A 529 -47.49 46.79 34.01
C ASN A 529 -46.09 47.08 33.42
N ALA A 530 -45.85 47.02 32.10
CA ALA A 530 -46.30 47.87 30.99
C ALA A 530 -45.55 49.22 30.87
N GLN A 531 -44.74 49.31 29.79
CA GLN A 531 -44.37 50.50 28.97
C GLN A 531 -43.67 51.66 29.72
N ASN A 532 -42.57 52.24 29.24
CA ASN A 532 -42.41 52.92 27.95
C ASN A 532 -40.97 53.47 27.84
N THR A 533 -40.46 53.65 26.60
CA THR A 533 -39.49 54.70 26.15
C THR A 533 -38.10 54.78 26.80
N SER A 534 -36.98 55.11 26.15
CA SER A 534 -36.64 55.68 24.83
C SER A 534 -35.11 55.86 24.82
N SER A 535 -34.49 55.83 23.62
CA SER A 535 -33.26 56.57 23.22
C SER A 535 -31.98 56.32 24.03
N ASP A 536 -30.80 56.08 23.45
CA ASP A 536 -30.02 56.82 22.45
C ASP A 536 -28.82 55.90 22.06
N LYS A 537 -28.32 55.83 20.82
CA LYS A 537 -27.18 56.61 20.25
C LYS A 537 -25.91 56.57 21.12
N ASP A 538 -24.69 56.37 20.64
CA ASP A 538 -23.97 56.48 19.35
C ASP A 538 -22.98 55.28 19.30
N GLU A 539 -22.32 54.84 18.22
CA GLU A 539 -21.62 55.49 17.10
C GLU A 539 -21.34 54.43 16.01
#